data_AF-A0A524Q601-F1
#
_entry.id   AF-A0A524Q601-F1
#
_cell.length_a   1.000
_cell.length_b   1.000
_cell.length_c   1.000
_cell.angle_alpha   90.00
_cell.angle_beta   90.00
_cell.angle_gamma   90.00
#
_symmetry.space_group_name_H-M   'P 1'
#
loop_
_entity.id
_entity.type
_entity.pdbx_description
1 polymer ?
#
loop_
_entity_poly.entity_id
_entity_poly.type
_entity_poly.pdbx_seq_one_letter_code
_entity_poly.pdbx_strand_id
1 'polypeptide(L)'
;MALTRKKYVLDKKFQFRISFRAVILPLLTTLAICAALLYFAAGTNRLIVNNNLNIDAIIDTQQSMLDMFLAIPALQDPASPTVKKCNAAFKENLKLTNEINSNHEGIKTNNRIVLYILIFMTVVQTLIIFSQFIFLSHKISGPIHVMSNYLAEIRKGNRPEFRPLRKNDELKRFYDEFRETVEYLSKK
;
A
#
# COMPACT_ATOMS: atom_id res chain seq x y z
N MET A 1 28.14 32.72 -13.28
CA MET A 1 27.80 31.27 -13.18
C MET A 1 27.24 30.99 -11.80
N ALA A 2 25.94 30.67 -11.69
CA ALA A 2 25.33 30.34 -10.41
C ALA A 2 25.80 28.94 -9.97
N LEU A 3 26.60 28.88 -8.91
CA LEU A 3 27.01 27.64 -8.27
C LEU A 3 25.75 26.88 -7.82
N THR A 4 25.38 25.84 -8.57
CA THR A 4 24.30 24.91 -8.23
C THR A 4 24.68 24.19 -6.94
N ARG A 5 24.18 24.67 -5.80
CA ARG A 5 24.39 24.06 -4.48
C ARG A 5 23.79 22.64 -4.46
N LYS A 6 24.64 21.63 -4.64
CA LYS A 6 24.29 20.19 -4.74
C LYS A 6 23.91 19.48 -3.43
N LYS A 7 24.14 20.06 -2.25
CA LYS A 7 23.85 19.38 -0.96
C LYS A 7 22.38 19.60 -0.53
N TYR A 8 21.57 18.55 -0.66
CA TYR A 8 20.17 18.49 -0.22
C TYR A 8 20.01 18.24 1.29
N VAL A 9 21.03 17.72 1.96
CA VAL A 9 20.97 17.44 3.39
C VAL A 9 21.91 18.39 4.12
N LEU A 10 21.34 19.45 4.67
CA LEU A 10 22.05 20.49 5.42
C LEU A 10 22.10 20.14 6.92
N ASP A 11 20.94 19.83 7.50
CA ASP A 11 20.81 19.36 8.88
C ASP A 11 20.30 17.92 8.90
N LYS A 12 21.24 16.97 8.89
CA LYS A 12 20.93 15.53 8.96
C LYS A 12 20.04 15.20 10.16
N LYS A 13 20.32 15.77 11.34
CA LYS A 13 19.63 15.40 12.58
C LYS A 13 18.18 15.87 12.55
N PHE A 14 17.92 17.10 12.11
CA PHE A 14 16.57 17.64 12.00
C PHE A 14 15.76 16.96 10.87
N GLN A 15 16.35 16.83 9.68
CA GLN A 15 15.67 16.30 8.50
C GLN A 15 15.28 14.83 8.67
N PHE A 16 16.18 13.98 9.19
CA PHE A 16 15.83 12.59 9.46
C PHE A 16 14.84 12.46 10.60
N ARG A 17 14.95 13.26 11.67
CA ARG A 17 14.02 13.19 12.81
C ARG A 17 12.58 13.52 12.39
N ILE A 18 12.39 14.58 11.61
CA ILE A 18 11.05 14.95 11.12
C ILE A 18 10.53 13.91 10.13
N SER A 19 11.35 13.52 9.15
CA SER A 19 10.93 12.56 8.12
C SER A 19 10.56 11.21 8.74
N PHE A 20 11.33 10.74 9.71
CA PHE A 20 11.04 9.48 10.41
C PHE A 20 9.75 9.58 11.23
N ARG A 21 9.57 10.65 12.01
CA ARG A 21 8.32 10.88 12.77
C ARG A 21 7.09 10.99 11.88
N ALA A 22 7.23 11.63 10.73
CA ALA A 22 6.16 11.79 9.77
C ALA A 22 5.75 10.48 9.09
N VAL A 23 6.67 9.52 8.94
CA VAL A 23 6.38 8.20 8.37
C VAL A 23 5.71 7.27 9.39
N ILE A 24 6.02 7.39 10.69
CA ILE A 24 5.52 6.46 11.73
C ILE A 24 3.99 6.37 11.73
N LEU A 25 3.29 7.51 11.76
CA LEU A 25 1.83 7.52 11.86
C LEU A 25 1.12 6.87 10.65
N PRO A 26 1.41 7.26 9.39
CA PRO A 26 0.81 6.60 8.23
C PRO A 26 1.26 5.15 8.06
N LEU A 27 2.47 4.78 8.49
CA LEU A 27 2.91 3.38 8.51
C LEU A 27 2.09 2.56 9.52
N LEU A 28 1.82 3.10 10.70
CA LEU A 28 1.02 2.43 11.72
C LEU A 28 -0.42 2.19 11.25
N THR A 29 -1.05 3.20 10.64
CA THR A 29 -2.43 3.07 10.15
C THR A 29 -2.52 2.08 8.99
N THR A 30 -1.58 2.11 8.04
CA THR A 30 -1.53 1.15 6.94
C THR A 30 -1.27 -0.27 7.44
N LEU A 31 -0.33 -0.47 8.38
CA LEU A 31 -0.10 -1.78 9.01
C LEU A 31 -1.33 -2.31 9.76
N ALA A 32 -2.08 -1.45 10.44
CA ALA A 32 -3.32 -1.85 11.10
C ALA A 32 -4.38 -2.34 10.09
N ILE A 33 -4.52 -1.63 8.96
CA ILE A 33 -5.41 -2.04 7.86
C ILE A 33 -4.92 -3.37 7.25
N CYS A 34 -3.62 -3.53 7.02
CA CYS A 34 -3.03 -4.78 6.55
C CYS A 34 -3.38 -5.94 7.49
N ALA A 35 -3.19 -5.76 8.80
CA ALA A 35 -3.44 -6.78 9.80
C ALA A 35 -4.92 -7.20 9.82
N ALA A 36 -5.84 -6.23 9.76
CA ALA A 36 -7.28 -6.49 9.69
C ALA A 36 -7.65 -7.31 8.43
N LEU A 37 -7.09 -6.94 7.27
CA LEU A 37 -7.34 -7.65 6.02
C LEU A 37 -6.73 -9.06 6.02
N LEU A 38 -5.53 -9.24 6.57
CA LEU A 38 -4.90 -10.55 6.72
C LEU A 38 -5.71 -11.47 7.64
N TYR A 39 -6.25 -10.92 8.74
CA TYR A 39 -7.13 -11.66 9.64
C TYR A 39 -8.38 -12.17 8.90
N PHE A 40 -9.05 -11.28 8.14
CA PHE A 40 -10.22 -11.66 7.35
C PHE A 40 -9.87 -12.67 6.24
N ALA A 41 -8.77 -12.44 5.52
CA ALA A 41 -8.29 -13.32 4.45
C ALA A 41 -7.96 -14.73 4.97
N ALA A 42 -7.33 -14.83 6.14
CA ALA A 42 -7.01 -16.11 6.77
C ALA A 42 -8.28 -16.89 7.17
N GLY A 43 -9.28 -16.18 7.73
CA GLY A 43 -10.58 -16.77 8.04
C GLY A 43 -11.28 -17.30 6.79
N THR A 44 -11.37 -16.49 5.74
CA THR A 44 -11.96 -16.86 4.46
C THR A 44 -11.23 -18.03 3.80
N ASN A 45 -9.90 -18.05 3.82
CA ASN A 45 -9.12 -19.14 3.24
C ASN A 45 -9.41 -20.49 3.92
N ARG A 46 -9.56 -20.51 5.24
CA ARG A 46 -9.94 -21.73 5.98
C ARG A 46 -11.30 -22.25 5.55
N LEU A 47 -12.29 -21.36 5.41
CA LEU A 47 -13.63 -21.73 4.96
C LEU A 47 -13.62 -22.28 3.53
N ILE A 48 -12.88 -21.65 2.62
CA ILE A 48 -12.79 -22.12 1.22
C ILE A 48 -12.09 -23.49 1.16
N VAL A 49 -11.01 -23.71 1.91
CA VAL A 49 -10.32 -25.02 1.92
C VAL A 49 -11.24 -26.13 2.41
N ASN A 50 -11.97 -25.91 3.50
CA ASN A 50 -12.94 -26.89 4.01
C ASN A 50 -14.08 -27.14 3.01
N ASN A 51 -14.58 -26.09 2.36
CA ASN A 51 -15.63 -26.23 1.35
C ASN A 51 -15.14 -26.98 0.12
N ASN A 52 -13.90 -26.77 -0.34
CA ASN A 52 -13.36 -27.50 -1.49
C ASN A 52 -13.24 -29.00 -1.18
N LEU A 53 -12.78 -29.37 0.02
CA LEU A 53 -12.75 -30.79 0.44
C LEU A 53 -14.15 -31.43 0.40
N ASN A 54 -15.17 -30.70 0.87
CA ASN A 54 -16.55 -31.18 0.82
C ASN A 54 -17.07 -31.28 -0.62
N ILE A 55 -16.72 -30.32 -1.46
CA ILE A 55 -17.10 -30.28 -2.88
C ILE A 55 -16.45 -31.44 -3.65
N ASP A 56 -15.17 -31.71 -3.43
CA ASP A 56 -14.46 -32.83 -4.05
C ASP A 56 -15.12 -34.16 -3.65
N ALA A 57 -15.48 -34.34 -2.37
CA ALA A 57 -16.22 -35.51 -1.92
C ALA A 57 -17.63 -35.63 -2.57
N ILE A 58 -18.31 -34.51 -2.80
CA ILE A 58 -19.60 -34.47 -3.53
C ILE A 58 -19.41 -34.88 -4.99
N ILE A 59 -18.37 -34.37 -5.66
CA ILE A 59 -18.04 -34.72 -7.05
C ILE A 59 -17.78 -36.22 -7.16
N ASP A 60 -16.91 -36.77 -6.30
CA ASP A 60 -16.56 -38.19 -6.27
C ASP A 60 -17.79 -39.08 -6.03
N THR A 61 -18.66 -38.68 -5.11
CA THR A 61 -19.90 -39.41 -4.81
C THR A 61 -20.87 -39.36 -5.98
N GLN A 62 -21.08 -38.18 -6.59
CA GLN A 62 -21.98 -38.04 -7.74
C GLN A 62 -21.46 -38.80 -8.97
N GLN A 63 -20.15 -38.81 -9.19
CA GLN A 63 -19.53 -39.58 -10.26
C GLN A 63 -19.69 -41.08 -10.02
N SER A 64 -19.47 -41.56 -8.79
CA SER A 64 -19.69 -42.97 -8.43
C SER A 64 -21.17 -43.40 -8.59
N MET A 65 -22.11 -42.52 -8.22
CA MET A 65 -23.55 -42.78 -8.44
C MET A 65 -23.90 -42.84 -9.92
N LEU A 66 -23.32 -41.96 -10.73
CA LEU A 66 -23.49 -41.99 -12.18
C LEU A 66 -22.91 -43.26 -12.78
N ASP A 67 -21.71 -43.68 -12.37
CA ASP A 67 -21.06 -44.90 -12.84
C ASP A 67 -21.87 -46.15 -12.45
N MET A 68 -22.41 -46.21 -11.22
CA MET A 68 -23.31 -47.28 -10.79
C MET A 68 -24.60 -47.28 -11.60
N PHE A 69 -25.20 -46.12 -11.86
CA PHE A 69 -26.40 -45.98 -12.68
C PHE A 69 -26.16 -46.48 -14.11
N LEU A 70 -25.00 -46.13 -14.69
CA LEU A 70 -24.60 -46.58 -16.01
C LEU A 70 -24.15 -48.04 -16.03
N ALA A 71 -23.72 -48.64 -14.92
CA ALA A 71 -23.33 -50.05 -14.89
C ALA A 71 -24.52 -51.01 -14.89
N ILE A 72 -25.75 -50.54 -14.59
CA ILE A 72 -26.96 -51.37 -14.53
C ILE A 72 -27.67 -51.34 -15.90
N PRO A 73 -27.68 -52.44 -16.68
CA PRO A 73 -28.26 -52.45 -18.04
C PRO A 73 -29.75 -52.08 -18.07
N ALA A 74 -30.50 -52.43 -17.01
CA ALA A 74 -31.92 -52.07 -16.86
C ALA A 74 -32.17 -50.55 -16.72
N LEU A 75 -31.16 -49.78 -16.32
CA LEU A 75 -31.20 -48.33 -16.19
C LEU A 75 -30.55 -47.60 -17.36
N GLN A 76 -30.06 -48.33 -18.36
CA GLN A 76 -29.46 -47.78 -19.57
C GLN A 76 -30.44 -47.62 -20.74
N ASP A 77 -31.73 -48.00 -20.58
CA ASP A 77 -32.70 -47.93 -21.66
C ASP A 77 -32.82 -46.50 -22.23
N PRO A 78 -32.29 -46.24 -23.44
CA PRO A 78 -32.29 -44.91 -24.04
C PRO A 78 -33.70 -44.47 -24.46
N ALA A 79 -34.68 -45.38 -24.50
CA ALA A 79 -36.07 -45.05 -24.80
C ALA A 79 -36.81 -44.50 -23.57
N SER A 80 -36.34 -44.78 -22.35
CA SER A 80 -36.99 -44.34 -21.11
C SER A 80 -36.76 -42.84 -20.85
N PRO A 81 -37.82 -42.01 -20.79
CA PRO A 81 -37.70 -40.57 -20.51
C PRO A 81 -37.13 -40.28 -19.12
N THR A 82 -37.36 -41.17 -18.14
CA THR A 82 -36.85 -41.06 -16.77
C THR A 82 -35.32 -41.20 -16.73
N VAL A 83 -34.76 -42.15 -17.49
CA VAL A 83 -33.31 -42.37 -17.59
C VAL A 83 -32.61 -41.17 -18.21
N LYS A 84 -33.18 -40.61 -19.29
CA LYS A 84 -32.66 -39.39 -19.94
C LYS A 84 -32.67 -38.19 -18.99
N LYS A 85 -33.78 -37.96 -18.28
CA LYS A 85 -33.90 -36.85 -17.34
C LYS A 85 -32.94 -36.99 -16.15
N CYS A 86 -32.78 -38.20 -15.63
CA CYS A 86 -31.87 -38.49 -14.52
C CYS A 86 -30.40 -38.27 -14.92
N ASN A 87 -29.97 -38.81 -16.07
CA ASN A 87 -28.62 -38.62 -16.59
C ASN A 87 -28.32 -37.13 -16.87
N ALA A 88 -29.27 -36.41 -17.48
CA ALA A 88 -29.14 -34.97 -17.70
C ALA A 88 -28.99 -34.19 -16.38
N ALA A 89 -29.78 -34.52 -15.36
CA ALA A 89 -29.71 -33.89 -14.05
C ALA A 89 -28.38 -34.16 -13.33
N PHE A 90 -27.85 -35.40 -13.38
CA PHE A 90 -26.54 -35.71 -12.81
C PHE A 90 -25.42 -34.93 -13.50
N LYS A 91 -25.43 -34.91 -14.84
CA LYS A 91 -24.43 -34.19 -15.62
C LYS A 91 -24.48 -32.68 -15.36
N GLU A 92 -25.67 -32.11 -15.20
CA GLU A 92 -25.85 -30.70 -14.85
C GLU A 92 -25.34 -30.40 -13.44
N ASN A 93 -25.67 -31.23 -12.44
CA ASN A 93 -25.20 -31.05 -11.07
C ASN A 93 -23.67 -31.17 -10.95
N LEU A 94 -23.05 -32.13 -11.65
CA LEU A 94 -21.59 -32.25 -11.71
C LEU A 94 -20.95 -31.01 -12.35
N LYS A 95 -21.57 -30.47 -13.41
CA LYS A 95 -21.09 -29.23 -14.04
C LYS A 95 -21.15 -28.05 -13.07
N LEU A 96 -22.28 -27.85 -12.39
CA LEU A 96 -22.44 -26.78 -11.40
C LEU A 96 -21.43 -26.91 -10.25
N THR A 97 -21.23 -28.14 -9.77
CA THR A 97 -20.30 -28.42 -8.65
C THR A 97 -18.84 -28.14 -9.06
N ASN A 98 -18.44 -28.56 -10.27
CA ASN A 98 -17.13 -28.24 -10.84
C ASN A 98 -16.93 -26.74 -11.04
N GLU A 99 -17.97 -26.02 -11.47
CA GLU A 99 -17.93 -24.57 -11.63
C GLU A 99 -17.72 -23.86 -10.29
N ILE A 100 -18.42 -24.28 -9.23
CA ILE A 100 -18.22 -23.78 -7.86
C ILE A 100 -16.78 -24.04 -7.39
N ASN A 101 -16.24 -25.25 -7.60
CA ASN A 101 -14.86 -25.57 -7.21
C ASN A 101 -13.85 -24.66 -7.93
N SER A 102 -14.03 -24.47 -9.25
CA SER A 102 -13.16 -23.60 -10.05
C SER A 102 -13.23 -22.12 -9.61
N ASN A 103 -14.43 -21.63 -9.25
CA ASN A 103 -14.63 -20.28 -8.74
C ASN A 103 -13.92 -20.08 -7.39
N HIS A 104 -13.97 -21.09 -6.51
CA HIS A 104 -13.26 -21.07 -5.23
C HIS A 104 -11.74 -21.01 -5.40
N GLU A 105 -11.16 -21.77 -6.33
CA GLU A 105 -9.74 -21.68 -6.66
C GLU A 105 -9.35 -20.30 -7.25
N GLY A 106 -10.23 -19.72 -8.06
CA GLY A 106 -10.11 -18.34 -8.53
C GLY A 106 -10.08 -17.33 -7.38
N ILE A 107 -10.98 -17.47 -6.39
CA ILE A 107 -11.03 -16.60 -5.21
C ILE A 107 -9.73 -16.69 -4.38
N LYS A 108 -9.18 -17.90 -4.18
CA LYS A 108 -7.89 -18.07 -3.49
C LYS A 108 -6.77 -17.31 -4.20
N THR A 109 -6.70 -17.43 -5.51
CA THR A 109 -5.68 -16.77 -6.34
C THR A 109 -5.83 -15.25 -6.28
N ASN A 110 -7.05 -14.73 -6.44
CA ASN A 110 -7.32 -13.29 -6.35
C ASN A 110 -6.95 -12.73 -4.98
N ASN A 111 -7.28 -13.44 -3.90
CA ASN A 111 -6.94 -13.00 -2.54
C ASN A 111 -5.42 -12.88 -2.34
N ARG A 112 -4.64 -13.81 -2.91
CA ARG A 112 -3.17 -13.75 -2.89
C ARG A 112 -2.63 -12.55 -3.69
N ILE A 113 -3.23 -12.25 -4.84
CA ILE A 113 -2.87 -11.07 -5.66
C ILE A 113 -3.14 -9.77 -4.89
N VAL A 114 -4.32 -9.65 -4.27
CA VAL A 114 -4.67 -8.49 -3.44
C VAL A 114 -3.64 -8.27 -2.33
N LEU A 115 -3.21 -9.34 -1.66
CA LEU A 115 -2.19 -9.29 -0.62
C LEU A 115 -0.84 -8.76 -1.15
N TYR A 116 -0.38 -9.24 -2.30
CA TYR A 116 0.86 -8.73 -2.92
C TYR A 116 0.76 -7.26 -3.32
N ILE A 117 -0.38 -6.84 -3.91
CA ILE A 117 -0.62 -5.43 -4.26
C ILE A 117 -0.58 -4.54 -3.02
N LEU A 118 -1.14 -5.01 -1.91
CA LEU A 118 -1.21 -4.25 -0.67
C LEU A 118 0.19 -4.06 -0.05
N ILE A 119 1.01 -5.11 0.00
CA ILE A 119 2.41 -5.02 0.46
C ILE A 119 3.18 -4.03 -0.43
N PHE A 120 3.04 -4.17 -1.75
CA PHE A 120 3.70 -3.30 -2.72
C PHE A 120 3.30 -1.83 -2.53
N MET A 121 1.99 -1.54 -2.44
CA MET A 121 1.48 -0.19 -2.20
C MET A 121 1.99 0.39 -0.88
N THR A 122 2.04 -0.40 0.19
CA THR A 122 2.55 0.05 1.50
C THR A 122 4.02 0.47 1.42
N VAL A 123 4.85 -0.31 0.73
CA VAL A 123 6.27 0.01 0.52
C VAL A 123 6.42 1.28 -0.32
N VAL A 124 5.69 1.37 -1.44
CA VAL A 124 5.73 2.53 -2.34
C VAL A 124 5.27 3.80 -1.61
N GLN A 125 4.17 3.74 -0.87
CA GLN A 125 3.66 4.87 -0.09
C GLN A 125 4.69 5.32 0.97
N THR A 126 5.33 4.39 1.65
CA THR A 126 6.37 4.70 2.65
C THR A 126 7.52 5.47 2.00
N LEU A 127 7.99 5.03 0.84
CA LEU A 127 9.06 5.71 0.09
C LEU A 127 8.63 7.11 -0.37
N ILE A 128 7.40 7.26 -0.87
CA ILE A 128 6.86 8.56 -1.31
C ILE A 128 6.81 9.53 -0.13
N ILE A 129 6.19 9.13 0.98
CA ILE A 129 6.04 10.01 2.16
C ILE A 129 7.42 10.40 2.71
N PHE A 130 8.32 9.43 2.87
CA PHE A 130 9.67 9.69 3.36
C PHE A 130 10.41 10.71 2.48
N SER A 131 10.36 10.51 1.16
CA SER A 131 10.97 11.40 0.18
C SER A 131 10.38 12.81 0.26
N GLN A 132 9.05 12.94 0.28
CA GLN A 132 8.35 14.22 0.42
C GLN A 132 8.79 15.01 1.66
N PHE A 133 8.91 14.34 2.81
CA PHE A 133 9.34 15.00 4.04
C PHE A 133 10.82 15.40 4.04
N ILE A 134 11.70 14.65 3.38
CA ILE A 134 13.07 15.10 3.16
C ILE A 134 13.09 16.38 2.33
N PHE A 135 12.33 16.43 1.24
CA PHE A 135 12.23 17.62 0.40
C PHE A 135 11.68 18.82 1.16
N LEU A 136 10.60 18.63 1.92
CA LEU A 136 10.00 19.68 2.75
C LEU A 136 10.98 20.17 3.82
N SER A 137 11.63 19.25 4.52
CA SER A 137 12.56 19.60 5.59
C SER A 137 13.80 20.34 5.05
N HIS A 138 14.24 20.06 3.83
CA HIS A 138 15.29 20.85 3.16
C HIS A 138 14.87 22.29 2.89
N LYS A 139 13.65 22.50 2.39
CA LYS A 139 13.09 23.85 2.15
C LYS A 139 12.94 24.68 3.43
N ILE A 140 12.83 24.03 4.59
CA ILE A 140 12.78 24.68 5.91
C ILE A 140 14.19 24.89 6.48
N SER A 141 15.03 23.85 6.44
CA SER A 141 16.39 23.88 7.03
C SER A 141 17.32 24.86 6.33
N GLY A 142 17.15 25.06 5.02
CA GLY A 142 17.96 25.98 4.22
C GLY A 142 17.91 27.42 4.75
N PRO A 143 16.72 28.05 4.81
CA PRO A 143 16.53 29.36 5.41
C PRO A 143 17.02 29.45 6.86
N ILE A 144 16.68 28.47 7.70
CA ILE A 144 17.09 28.44 9.12
C ILE A 144 18.62 28.50 9.23
N HIS A 145 19.34 27.72 8.43
CA HIS A 145 20.79 27.71 8.43
C HIS A 145 21.38 29.06 7.99
N VAL A 146 20.79 29.71 6.98
CA VAL A 146 21.21 31.04 6.52
C VAL A 146 21.01 32.08 7.63
N MET A 147 19.82 32.13 8.24
CA MET A 147 19.53 33.07 9.33
C MET A 147 20.42 32.81 10.56
N SER A 148 20.69 31.54 10.88
CA SER A 148 21.59 31.17 11.99
C SER A 148 23.02 31.68 11.76
N ASN A 149 23.51 31.63 10.51
CA ASN A 149 24.83 32.16 10.18
C ASN A 149 24.86 33.69 10.29
N TYR A 150 23.81 34.38 9.83
CA TYR A 150 23.69 35.84 10.00
C TYR A 150 23.67 36.25 11.47
N LEU A 151 22.90 35.54 12.31
CA LEU A 151 22.93 35.75 13.77
C LEU A 151 24.33 35.53 14.36
N ALA A 152 25.08 34.54 13.87
CA ALA A 152 26.44 34.28 14.32
C ALA A 152 27.43 35.38 13.89
N GLU A 153 27.25 35.99 12.73
CA GLU A 153 28.04 37.15 12.26
C GLU A 153 27.74 38.41 13.08
N ILE A 154 26.46 38.70 13.32
CA ILE A 154 26.01 39.83 14.14
C ILE A 154 26.57 39.71 15.56
N ARG A 155 26.57 38.49 16.14
CA ARG A 155 27.16 38.24 17.47
C ARG A 155 28.64 38.57 17.54
N LYS A 156 29.37 38.48 16.42
CA LYS A 156 30.79 38.85 16.34
C LYS A 156 31.01 40.35 16.09
N GLY A 157 29.93 41.14 16.01
CA GLY A 157 29.99 42.56 15.67
C GLY A 157 30.08 42.84 14.17
N ASN A 158 30.00 41.80 13.32
CA ASN A 158 30.05 41.96 11.87
C ASN A 158 28.65 42.32 11.32
N ARG A 159 28.62 43.10 10.24
CA ARG A 159 27.38 43.38 9.49
C ARG A 159 27.22 42.34 8.39
N PRO A 160 26.22 41.43 8.47
CA PRO A 160 26.03 40.40 7.46
C PRO A 160 25.54 40.98 6.14
N GLU A 161 26.02 40.42 5.02
CA GLU A 161 25.48 40.73 3.69
C GLU A 161 24.27 39.83 3.39
N PHE A 162 23.09 40.44 3.39
CA PHE A 162 21.84 39.73 3.12
C PHE A 162 21.73 39.34 1.66
N ARG A 163 21.39 38.07 1.43
CA ARG A 163 21.16 37.50 0.11
C ARG A 163 19.73 36.97 0.00
N PRO A 164 19.08 36.97 -1.18
CA PRO A 164 17.74 36.41 -1.30
C PRO A 164 17.74 34.89 -1.04
N LEU A 165 16.65 34.40 -0.41
CA LEU A 165 16.37 32.97 -0.29
C LEU A 165 15.95 32.35 -1.63
N ARG A 166 15.95 31.02 -1.71
CA ARG A 166 15.57 30.32 -2.95
C ARG A 166 14.08 30.44 -3.20
N LYS A 167 13.66 30.34 -4.47
CA LYS A 167 12.25 30.48 -4.89
C LYS A 167 11.30 29.49 -4.19
N ASN A 168 11.76 28.32 -3.78
CA ASN A 168 10.88 27.27 -3.22
C ASN A 168 11.10 27.04 -1.72
N ASP A 169 11.78 27.95 -1.02
CA ASP A 169 11.95 27.88 0.42
C ASP A 169 10.66 28.30 1.14
N GLU A 170 10.32 27.62 2.25
CA GLU A 170 9.04 27.82 2.97
C GLU A 170 9.05 29.06 3.88
N LEU A 171 10.22 29.45 4.39
CA LEU A 171 10.35 30.50 5.42
C LEU A 171 10.66 31.90 4.86
N LYS A 172 10.30 32.19 3.60
CA LYS A 172 10.63 33.47 2.97
C LYS A 172 10.06 34.67 3.70
N ARG A 173 8.76 34.63 4.04
CA ARG A 173 8.12 35.74 4.75
C ARG A 173 8.82 36.03 6.08
N PHE A 174 9.12 34.98 6.85
CA PHE A 174 9.86 35.14 8.11
C PHE A 174 11.28 35.69 7.88
N TYR A 175 11.94 35.25 6.80
CA TYR A 175 13.26 35.76 6.43
C TYR A 175 13.25 37.24 6.07
N ASP A 176 12.23 37.70 5.34
CA ASP A 176 12.09 39.10 4.97
C ASP A 176 11.89 39.98 6.21
N GLU A 177 11.02 39.57 7.13
CA GLU A 177 10.81 40.21 8.45
C GLU A 177 12.10 40.22 9.29
N PHE A 178 12.83 39.10 9.32
CA PHE A 178 14.10 38.97 10.03
C PHE A 178 15.14 39.97 9.49
N ARG A 179 15.29 40.03 8.15
CA ARG A 179 16.21 40.96 7.49
C ARG A 179 15.87 42.40 7.83
N GLU A 180 14.61 42.81 7.67
CA GLU A 180 14.17 44.18 7.92
C GLU A 180 14.40 44.60 9.38
N THR A 181 14.13 43.69 10.32
CA THR A 181 14.38 43.90 11.75
C THR A 181 15.87 44.12 12.03
N VAL A 182 16.75 43.27 11.49
CA VAL A 182 18.21 43.41 11.69
C VAL A 182 18.74 44.68 11.03
N GLU A 183 18.29 45.01 9.83
CA GLU A 183 18.67 46.25 9.15
C GLU A 183 18.27 47.48 9.98
N TYR A 184 17.06 47.49 10.54
CA TYR A 184 16.60 48.56 11.43
C TYR A 184 17.49 48.70 12.67
N LEU A 185 17.86 47.58 13.31
CA LEU A 185 18.73 47.59 14.49
C LEU A 185 20.16 48.03 14.18
N SER A 186 20.66 47.72 12.97
CA SER A 186 22.03 48.04 12.55
C SER A 186 22.24 49.50 12.10
N LYS A 187 21.14 50.26 11.90
CA LYS A 187 21.15 51.68 11.51
C LYS A 187 21.25 52.64 12.71
N LYS A 188 21.12 52.15 13.93
CA LYS A 188 21.46 52.88 15.17
C LYS A 188 22.93 52.71 15.49
#